data_AF-A0A931ENL0-F1
#
_entry.id   AF-A0A931ENL0-F1
#
_cell.length_a   1.000
_cell.length_b   1.000
_cell.length_c   1.000
_cell.angle_alpha   90.00
_cell.angle_beta   90.00
_cell.angle_gamma   90.00
#
_symmetry.space_group_name_H-M   'P 1'
#
loop_
_entity.id
_entity.type
_entity.pdbx_description
1 polymer ?
#
loop_
_entity_poly.entity_id
_entity_poly.type
_entity_poly.pdbx_seq_one_letter_code
_entity_poly.pdbx_strand_id
1 'polypeptide(L)'
;MSHNRLAIHLTNTEWGVSKETGECSKSHILAAEIINSSFLLKNMREAYNTFREILNSKDELRLDQWLEKYKSTKIKRIRSFIKKRLQIPLE
;
A
#
# COMPACT_ATOMS: atom_id res chain seq x y z
N MET A 1 16.95 9.92 1.03
CA MET A 1 16.24 8.63 1.24
C MET A 1 16.43 7.75 0.00
N SER A 2 16.79 6.47 0.14
CA SER A 2 16.89 5.57 -1.04
C SER A 2 15.51 5.06 -1.48
N HIS A 3 15.33 4.80 -2.78
CA HIS A 3 14.10 4.21 -3.33
C HIS A 3 13.62 2.96 -2.59
N ASN A 4 14.51 2.02 -2.25
CA ASN A 4 14.15 0.77 -1.57
C ASN A 4 13.58 1.01 -0.16
N ARG A 5 14.23 1.86 0.63
CA ARG A 5 13.74 2.23 1.97
C ARG A 5 12.37 2.92 1.93
N LEU A 6 12.15 3.80 0.95
CA LEU A 6 10.85 4.44 0.75
C LEU A 6 9.78 3.42 0.36
N ALA A 7 10.08 2.49 -0.54
CA ALA A 7 9.16 1.44 -0.96
C ALA A 7 8.77 0.52 0.21
N ILE A 8 9.72 0.16 1.08
CA ILE A 8 9.44 -0.62 2.29
C ILE A 8 8.49 0.15 3.21
N HIS A 9 8.78 1.42 3.48
CA HIS A 9 7.94 2.22 4.38
C HIS A 9 6.56 2.54 3.79
N LEU A 10 6.43 2.54 2.46
CA LEU A 10 5.16 2.71 1.76
C LEU A 10 4.23 1.51 1.92
N THR A 11 4.78 0.29 2.04
CA THR A 11 4.00 -0.96 2.22
C THR A 11 3.99 -1.49 3.66
N ASN A 12 4.86 -0.96 4.52
CA ASN A 12 4.95 -1.30 5.94
C ASN A 12 5.16 -0.04 6.78
N THR A 13 4.08 0.48 7.34
CA THR A 13 4.09 1.68 8.19
C THR A 13 4.82 1.48 9.52
N GLU A 14 4.97 0.24 9.97
CA GLU A 14 5.70 -0.10 11.21
C GLU A 14 7.22 -0.18 11.01
N TRP A 15 7.69 -0.14 9.76
CA TRP A 15 9.12 -0.18 9.49
C TRP A 15 9.83 1.02 10.15
N GLY A 16 10.88 0.73 10.91
CA GLY A 16 11.65 1.74 11.62
C GLY A 16 10.97 2.29 12.87
N VAL A 17 9.91 1.64 13.37
CA VAL A 17 9.31 1.88 14.70
C VAL A 17 9.81 0.80 15.66
N SER A 18 10.31 1.19 16.83
CA SER A 18 10.67 0.27 17.90
C SER A 18 9.43 -0.43 18.45
N LYS A 19 9.46 -1.76 18.56
CA LYS A 19 8.34 -2.54 19.15
C LYS A 19 8.25 -2.40 20.67
N GLU A 20 9.36 -2.07 21.33
CA GLU A 20 9.44 -1.95 22.78
C GLU A 20 9.08 -0.53 23.25
N THR A 21 9.60 0.49 22.54
CA THR A 21 9.48 1.89 22.95
C THR A 21 8.51 2.70 22.10
N GLY A 22 8.10 2.21 20.93
CA GLY A 22 7.30 2.97 19.97
C GLY A 22 8.07 4.08 19.25
N GLU A 23 9.37 4.24 19.51
CA GLU A 23 10.18 5.32 18.92
C GLU A 23 10.40 5.12 17.42
N CYS A 24 10.25 6.20 16.65
CA CYS A 24 10.47 6.22 15.22
C CYS A 24 11.91 6.60 14.87
N SER A 25 12.57 5.79 14.03
CA SER A 25 13.87 6.13 13.46
C SER A 25 13.81 7.40 12.60
N LYS A 26 14.92 8.12 12.46
CA LYS A 26 15.02 9.29 11.56
C LYS A 26 14.61 8.97 10.12
N SER A 27 14.89 7.75 9.65
CA SER A 27 14.47 7.31 8.32
C SER A 27 12.97 7.10 8.21
N HIS A 28 12.31 6.60 9.26
CA HIS A 28 10.85 6.49 9.29
C HIS A 28 10.21 7.87 9.16
N ILE A 29 10.65 8.84 9.97
CA ILE A 29 10.12 10.21 9.96
C ILE A 29 10.26 10.84 8.57
N LEU A 30 11.46 10.79 7.99
CA LEU A 30 11.70 11.32 6.65
C LEU A 30 10.86 10.63 5.57
N ALA A 31 10.67 9.30 5.66
CA ALA A 31 9.84 8.58 4.71
C ALA A 31 8.36 8.94 4.85
N ALA A 32 7.87 9.15 6.07
CA ALA A 32 6.51 9.61 6.34
C ALA A 32 6.28 11.01 5.77
N GLU A 33 7.23 11.93 5.94
CA GLU A 33 7.18 13.29 5.36
C GLU A 33 7.12 13.25 3.82
N ILE A 34 7.99 12.46 3.18
CA ILE A 34 8.02 12.30 1.71
C ILE A 34 6.69 11.75 1.18
N ILE A 35 6.12 10.75 1.86
CA ILE A 35 4.83 10.19 1.46
C ILE A 35 3.73 11.24 1.68
N ASN A 36 3.78 11.97 2.80
CA ASN A 36 2.78 12.96 3.13
C ASN A 36 2.80 14.20 2.23
N SER A 37 3.92 14.49 1.57
CA SER A 37 4.03 15.59 0.61
C SER A 37 3.52 15.23 -0.80
N SER A 38 3.24 13.95 -1.09
CA SER A 38 2.83 13.49 -2.42
C SER A 38 1.48 12.79 -2.40
N PHE A 39 0.52 13.34 -3.14
CA PHE A 39 -0.79 12.70 -3.35
C PHE A 39 -0.67 11.30 -3.96
N LEU A 40 0.25 11.12 -4.91
CA LEU A 40 0.50 9.82 -5.53
C LEU A 40 0.98 8.79 -4.49
N LEU A 41 1.95 9.15 -3.64
CA LEU A 41 2.49 8.24 -2.64
C LEU A 41 1.47 7.92 -1.54
N LYS A 42 0.63 8.89 -1.14
CA LYS A 42 -0.50 8.66 -0.23
C LYS A 42 -1.47 7.62 -0.78
N ASN A 43 -1.91 7.81 -2.02
CA ASN A 43 -2.86 6.88 -2.66
C ASN A 43 -2.25 5.48 -2.83
N MET A 44 -0.95 5.41 -3.13
CA MET A 44 -0.25 4.12 -3.18
C MET A 44 -0.22 3.45 -1.81
N ARG A 45 0.14 4.17 -0.74
CA ARG A 45 0.13 3.65 0.63
C ARG A 45 -1.25 3.16 1.04
N GLU A 46 -2.30 3.96 0.81
CA GLU A 46 -3.67 3.59 1.12
C GLU A 46 -4.08 2.29 0.41
N ALA A 47 -3.78 2.18 -0.88
CA ALA A 47 -4.14 1.01 -1.65
C ALA A 47 -3.44 -0.26 -1.13
N TYR A 48 -2.16 -0.20 -0.77
CA TYR A 48 -1.45 -1.35 -0.21
C TYR A 48 -1.92 -1.71 1.21
N ASN A 49 -2.15 -0.71 2.06
CA ASN A 49 -2.59 -0.95 3.45
C ASN A 49 -3.99 -1.57 3.48
N THR A 50 -4.95 -0.98 2.75
CA THR A 50 -6.32 -1.50 2.68
C THR A 50 -6.35 -2.90 2.06
N PHE A 51 -5.52 -3.17 1.06
CA PHE A 51 -5.39 -4.51 0.50
C PHE A 51 -4.90 -5.52 1.55
N ARG A 52 -3.86 -5.16 2.32
CA ARG A 52 -3.33 -6.02 3.39
C ARG A 52 -4.38 -6.29 4.48
N GLU A 53 -5.13 -5.28 4.88
CA GLU A 53 -6.21 -5.43 5.87
C GLU A 53 -7.28 -6.41 5.40
N ILE A 54 -7.70 -6.32 4.14
CA ILE A 54 -8.70 -7.22 3.54
C ILE A 54 -8.18 -8.66 3.47
N LEU A 55 -6.93 -8.85 3.04
CA LEU A 55 -6.32 -10.18 3.01
C LEU A 55 -6.25 -10.80 4.42
N ASN A 56 -6.00 -9.99 5.44
CA ASN A 56 -5.97 -10.44 6.82
C ASN A 56 -7.37 -10.72 7.39
N SER A 57 -8.41 -9.99 6.96
CA SER A 57 -9.77 -10.18 7.44
C SER A 57 -10.48 -11.39 6.84
N LYS A 58 -9.99 -11.91 5.70
CA LYS A 58 -10.62 -13.01 4.93
C LYS A 58 -12.08 -12.73 4.55
N ASP A 59 -12.41 -11.45 4.40
CA ASP A 59 -13.76 -10.99 4.09
C ASP A 59 -13.88 -10.79 2.57
N GLU A 60 -14.60 -11.71 1.92
CA GLU A 60 -14.77 -11.70 0.46
C GLU A 60 -15.58 -10.50 -0.03
N LEU A 61 -16.58 -10.04 0.74
CA LEU A 61 -17.38 -8.87 0.38
C LEU A 61 -16.51 -7.61 0.37
N ARG A 62 -15.64 -7.45 1.37
CA ARG A 62 -14.68 -6.33 1.41
C ARG A 62 -13.65 -6.41 0.29
N LEU A 63 -13.27 -7.61 -0.12
CA LEU A 63 -12.40 -7.80 -1.28
C LEU A 63 -13.09 -7.32 -2.55
N ASP A 64 -14.34 -7.70 -2.80
CA ASP A 64 -15.09 -7.26 -3.99
C ASP A 64 -15.27 -5.74 -4.03
N GLN A 65 -15.61 -5.13 -2.89
CA GLN A 65 -15.68 -3.66 -2.77
C GLN A 65 -14.35 -2.98 -3.07
N TRP A 66 -13.23 -3.57 -2.65
CA TRP A 66 -11.91 -3.05 -2.91
C TRP A 66 -11.48 -3.21 -4.37
N LEU A 67 -11.79 -4.35 -4.98
CA LEU A 67 -11.56 -4.59 -6.41
C LEU A 67 -12.29 -3.52 -7.24
N GLU A 68 -13.54 -3.23 -6.90
CA GLU A 68 -14.34 -2.19 -7.56
C GLU A 68 -13.74 -0.78 -7.35
N LYS A 69 -13.37 -0.42 -6.11
CA LYS A 69 -12.73 0.86 -5.80
C LYS A 69 -11.45 1.10 -6.61
N TYR A 70 -10.63 0.06 -6.80
CA TYR A 70 -9.31 0.17 -7.44
C TYR A 70 -9.26 -0.33 -8.88
N LYS A 71 -10.39 -0.69 -9.51
CA LYS A 71 -10.42 -1.26 -10.87
C LYS A 71 -9.71 -0.41 -11.94
N SER A 72 -9.76 0.91 -11.79
CA SER A 72 -9.16 1.88 -12.72
C SER A 72 -7.81 2.44 -12.24
N THR A 73 -7.19 1.82 -11.24
CA THR A 73 -5.94 2.32 -10.66
C THR A 73 -4.79 2.35 -11.67
N LYS A 74 -3.95 3.38 -11.56
CA LYS A 74 -2.68 3.48 -12.31
C LYS A 74 -1.54 2.68 -11.66
N ILE A 75 -1.76 2.11 -10.47
CA ILE A 75 -0.75 1.33 -9.75
C ILE A 75 -0.59 -0.03 -10.45
N LYS A 76 0.48 -0.18 -11.25
CA LYS A 76 0.71 -1.34 -12.13
C LYS A 76 0.55 -2.70 -11.44
N ARG A 77 1.09 -2.86 -10.22
CA ARG A 77 0.99 -4.13 -9.47
C ARG A 77 -0.45 -4.45 -9.04
N ILE A 78 -1.18 -3.47 -8.53
CA ILE A 78 -2.60 -3.65 -8.15
C ILE A 78 -3.45 -3.92 -9.38
N ARG A 79 -3.27 -3.13 -10.45
CA ARG A 79 -3.97 -3.36 -11.72
C ARG A 79 -3.74 -4.76 -12.26
N SER A 80 -2.51 -5.27 -12.20
CA SER A 80 -2.18 -6.63 -12.61
C SER A 80 -2.86 -7.69 -11.73
N PHE A 81 -2.93 -7.48 -10.42
CA PHE A 81 -3.64 -8.36 -9.50
C PHE A 81 -5.15 -8.40 -9.82
N ILE A 82 -5.78 -7.23 -9.96
CA ILE A 82 -7.21 -7.10 -10.27
C ILE A 82 -7.54 -7.80 -11.58
N LYS A 83 -6.77 -7.54 -12.66
CA LYS A 83 -6.98 -8.21 -13.96
C LYS A 83 -6.93 -9.73 -13.85
N LYS A 84 -5.93 -10.27 -13.13
CA LYS A 84 -5.82 -11.73 -12.91
C LYS A 84 -7.00 -12.29 -12.11
N ARG A 85 -7.45 -11.57 -11.08
CA ARG A 85 -8.55 -12.00 -10.22
C ARG A 85 -9.90 -11.96 -10.93
N LEU A 86 -10.10 -10.96 -11.79
CA LEU A 86 -11.33 -10.78 -12.58
C LEU A 86 -11.30 -11.49 -13.95
N GLN A 87 -10.25 -12.23 -14.29
CA GLN A 87 -10.06 -12.87 -15.60
C GLN A 87 -10.15 -11.89 -16.78
N ILE A 88 -9.80 -10.62 -16.56
CA ILE A 88 -9.83 -9.57 -17.61
C ILE A 88 -8.56 -9.68 -18.46
N PRO A 89 -8.65 -9.73 -19.81
CA PRO A 89 -7.49 -9.85 -20.70
C PRO A 89 -6.42 -8.75 -20.48
N LEU A 90 -5.15 -9.14 -20.64
CA LEU A 90 -4.01 -8.22 -20.70
C LEU A 90 -3.87 -7.74 -22.15
N GLU A 91 -4.56 -6.67 -22.50
CA GLU A 91 -4.14 -5.77 -23.58
C GLU A 91 -2.89 -4.99 -23.18
#